data_AF-A0A8C6SEX0-F1
#
_entry.id   AF-A0A8C6SEX0-F1
#
_cell.length_a   1.000
_cell.length_b   1.000
_cell.length_c   1.000
_cell.angle_alpha   90.00
_cell.angle_beta   90.00
_cell.angle_gamma   90.00
#
_symmetry.space_group_name_H-M   'P 1'
#
loop_
_entity.id
_entity.type
_entity.pdbx_description
1 polymer ?
#
loop_
_entity_poly.entity_id
_entity_poly.type
_entity_poly.pdbx_seq_one_letter_code
_entity_poly.pdbx_strand_id
1 'polypeptide(L)'
;MASHCPLTALLCLAGALLTTGTPVNNDHGCPEGWSPFGTRCFKFFNTKATWTVAEKSCQSHGANLASIHSTEENTFIVALINQATGENRRTWIGAQDAIQEGQWMWSDGSVWDYLNWRTGEPNNHGGTSTSL
;
A
#
# COMPACT_ATOMS: atom_id res chain seq x y z
N MET A 1 16.06 14.29 -17.00
CA MET A 1 16.90 13.90 -15.84
C MET A 1 15.93 13.60 -14.71
N ALA A 2 15.96 12.38 -14.19
CA ALA A 2 14.88 11.73 -13.44
C ALA A 2 14.29 12.60 -12.31
N SER A 3 12.98 12.82 -12.40
CA SER A 3 12.16 13.51 -11.40
C SER A 3 12.22 12.75 -10.07
N HIS A 4 13.13 13.15 -9.21
CA HIS A 4 13.14 12.77 -7.81
C HIS A 4 11.88 13.35 -7.17
N CYS A 5 10.85 12.53 -6.96
CA CYS A 5 9.73 12.86 -6.06
C CYS A 5 10.15 12.43 -4.64
N PRO A 6 10.68 13.32 -3.78
CA PRO A 6 11.47 12.92 -2.62
C PRO A 6 10.65 12.79 -1.32
N LEU A 7 9.36 12.46 -1.41
CA LEU A 7 8.41 12.47 -0.29
C LEU A 7 7.45 11.28 -0.24
N THR A 8 7.77 10.16 -0.87
CA THR A 8 6.83 9.04 -0.92
C THR A 8 7.01 8.12 0.29
N ALA A 9 5.98 8.04 1.14
CA ALA A 9 5.84 7.04 2.20
C ALA A 9 5.42 5.69 1.61
N LEU A 10 5.28 4.64 2.42
CA LEU A 10 4.84 3.32 1.94
C LEU A 10 3.73 2.73 2.82
N LEU A 11 2.80 2.02 2.18
CA LEU A 11 1.72 1.31 2.84
C LEU A 11 1.85 -0.18 2.56
N CYS A 12 2.09 -0.96 3.60
CA CYS A 12 2.15 -2.41 3.50
C CYS A 12 0.80 -3.04 3.81
N LEU A 13 0.54 -4.17 3.14
CA LEU A 13 -0.60 -5.04 3.31
C LEU A 13 -0.13 -6.46 3.61
N ALA A 14 -0.69 -7.05 4.68
CA ALA A 14 -0.60 -8.46 4.97
C ALA A 14 -2.01 -9.07 5.08
N GLY A 15 -2.15 -10.35 4.77
CA GLY A 15 -3.35 -11.10 5.16
C GLY A 15 -3.44 -11.22 6.68
N ALA A 16 -4.65 -11.24 7.25
CA ALA A 16 -4.82 -11.57 8.65
C ALA A 16 -4.26 -12.96 8.93
N LEU A 17 -3.47 -13.08 10.00
CA LEU A 17 -2.91 -14.36 10.40
C LEU A 17 -4.05 -15.20 10.99
N LEU A 18 -4.43 -16.28 10.29
CA LEU A 18 -5.35 -17.28 10.82
C LEU A 18 -4.65 -18.14 11.90
N THR A 19 -4.40 -17.53 13.07
CA THR A 19 -4.15 -18.13 14.40
C THR A 19 -2.91 -19.03 14.68
N THR A 20 -2.49 -18.94 15.95
CA THR A 20 -1.56 -19.77 16.77
C THR A 20 -0.04 -19.49 16.66
N GLY A 21 0.47 -18.57 17.49
CA GLY A 21 1.89 -18.61 17.90
C GLY A 21 2.57 -17.30 18.32
N THR A 22 2.00 -16.13 18.04
CA THR A 22 2.54 -14.84 18.48
C THR A 22 1.69 -14.25 19.61
N PRO A 23 2.25 -13.49 20.57
CA PRO A 23 1.47 -12.78 21.58
C PRO A 23 0.64 -11.68 20.90
N VAL A 24 -0.54 -12.06 20.41
CA VAL A 24 -1.54 -11.19 19.79
C VAL A 24 -2.31 -10.45 20.87
N ASN A 25 -1.74 -9.35 21.37
CA ASN A 25 -2.48 -8.41 22.19
C ASN A 25 -3.00 -7.26 21.33
N ASN A 26 -4.10 -7.51 20.60
CA ASN A 26 -5.34 -6.71 20.60
C ASN A 26 -6.19 -6.92 19.33
N ASP A 27 -7.23 -7.72 19.55
CA ASP A 27 -8.60 -7.73 19.00
C ASP A 27 -8.95 -8.12 17.55
N HIS A 28 -8.07 -8.16 16.55
CA HIS A 28 -8.53 -8.48 15.17
C HIS A 28 -7.59 -9.32 14.29
N GLY A 29 -6.69 -10.11 14.88
CA GLY A 29 -5.84 -11.04 14.11
C GLY A 29 -4.71 -10.38 13.30
N CYS A 30 -4.42 -9.10 13.55
CA CYS A 30 -3.28 -8.39 12.98
C CYS A 30 -2.09 -8.32 13.95
N PRO A 31 -0.83 -8.29 13.45
CA PRO A 31 0.34 -8.10 14.30
C PRO A 31 0.35 -6.71 14.98
N GLU A 32 1.14 -6.54 16.04
CA GLU A 32 1.23 -5.27 16.77
C GLU A 32 1.63 -4.10 15.84
N GLY A 33 0.90 -2.99 15.96
CA GLY A 33 1.09 -1.80 15.15
C GLY A 33 0.63 -1.94 13.69
N TRP A 34 -0.16 -2.96 13.38
CA TRP A 34 -0.92 -3.05 12.13
C TRP A 34 -2.38 -2.73 12.38
N SER A 35 -3.00 -2.03 11.43
CA SER A 35 -4.39 -1.61 11.48
C SER A 35 -5.27 -2.60 10.70
N PRO A 36 -6.25 -3.24 11.35
CA PRO A 36 -7.13 -4.20 10.69
C PRO A 36 -8.18 -3.50 9.82
N PHE A 37 -8.48 -4.09 8.67
CA PHE A 37 -9.64 -3.78 7.85
C PHE A 37 -10.16 -5.06 7.19
N GLY A 38 -11.32 -5.55 7.65
CA GLY A 38 -11.83 -6.86 7.26
C GLY A 38 -10.86 -7.99 7.67
N THR A 39 -10.44 -8.80 6.69
CA THR A 39 -9.47 -9.89 6.88
C THR A 39 -8.04 -9.50 6.50
N ARG A 40 -7.76 -8.20 6.40
CA ARG A 40 -6.48 -7.65 5.94
C ARG A 40 -5.90 -6.70 6.98
N CYS A 41 -4.58 -6.66 7.03
CA CYS A 41 -3.81 -5.87 7.97
C CYS A 41 -2.97 -4.85 7.20
N PHE A 42 -3.08 -3.59 7.57
CA PHE A 42 -2.39 -2.49 6.91
C PHE A 42 -1.40 -1.83 7.85
N LYS A 43 -0.24 -1.41 7.33
CA LYS A 43 0.72 -0.63 8.12
C LYS A 43 1.34 0.45 7.27
N PHE A 44 1.16 1.68 7.73
CA PHE A 44 1.77 2.84 7.13
C PHE A 44 3.17 3.09 7.72
N PHE A 45 4.15 3.26 6.85
CA PHE A 45 5.50 3.65 7.22
C PHE A 45 5.83 5.00 6.58
N ASN A 46 6.07 6.00 7.41
CA ASN A 46 6.48 7.34 6.98
C ASN A 46 7.98 7.36 6.63
N THR A 47 8.39 6.52 5.69
CA THR A 47 9.78 6.36 5.26
C THR A 47 9.91 6.67 3.78
N LYS A 48 10.88 7.53 3.44
CA LYS A 48 11.16 7.88 2.05
C LYS A 48 11.83 6.70 1.35
N ALA A 49 11.16 6.16 0.34
CA ALA A 49 11.68 5.05 -0.45
C ALA A 49 11.28 5.19 -1.93
N THR A 50 12.02 4.53 -2.82
CA THR A 50 11.51 4.23 -4.17
C THR A 50 10.50 3.09 -4.08
N TRP A 51 9.63 2.93 -5.09
CA TRP A 51 8.64 1.85 -5.11
C TRP A 51 9.28 0.47 -4.85
N THR A 52 10.39 0.16 -5.53
CA THR A 52 11.10 -1.12 -5.35
C THR A 52 11.66 -1.31 -3.94
N VAL A 53 12.18 -0.24 -3.32
CA VAL A 53 12.66 -0.30 -1.93
C VAL A 53 11.49 -0.47 -0.97
N ALA A 54 10.36 0.18 -1.26
CA ALA A 54 9.16 0.10 -0.46
C ALA A 54 8.54 -1.31 -0.48
N GLU A 55 8.43 -1.92 -1.66
CA GLU A 55 7.99 -3.31 -1.84
C GLU A 55 8.88 -4.28 -1.07
N LYS A 56 10.21 -4.17 -1.21
CA LYS A 56 11.15 -5.00 -0.44
C LYS A 56 11.01 -4.81 1.08
N SER A 57 10.72 -3.58 1.52
CA SER A 57 10.47 -3.31 2.93
C SER A 57 9.21 -4.03 3.42
N CYS A 58 8.12 -4.00 2.66
CA CYS A 58 6.91 -4.76 3.01
C CYS A 58 7.18 -6.26 3.01
N GLN A 59 7.91 -6.78 2.03
CA GLN A 59 8.29 -8.20 1.95
C GLN A 59 9.12 -8.65 3.16
N SER A 60 9.99 -7.77 3.69
CA SER A 60 10.76 -8.07 4.92
C SER A 60 9.87 -8.24 6.16
N HIS A 61 8.63 -7.74 6.12
CA HIS A 61 7.61 -7.94 7.15
C HIS A 61 6.61 -9.07 6.81
N GLY A 62 6.86 -9.85 5.75
CA GLY A 62 5.92 -10.88 5.30
C GLY A 62 4.66 -10.30 4.64
N ALA A 63 4.78 -9.11 4.06
CA ALA A 63 3.70 -8.33 3.45
C ALA A 63 4.08 -7.89 2.02
N ASN A 64 3.15 -7.25 1.31
CA ASN A 64 3.42 -6.57 0.04
C ASN A 64 3.01 -5.10 0.16
N LEU A 65 3.36 -4.25 -0.81
CA LEU A 65 2.69 -2.95 -0.92
C LEU A 65 1.18 -3.16 -1.11
N ALA A 66 0.39 -2.28 -0.50
CA ALA A 66 -1.05 -2.47 -0.44
C ALA A 66 -1.72 -2.44 -1.82
N SER A 67 -2.49 -3.47 -2.11
CA SER A 67 -3.58 -3.45 -3.08
C SER A 67 -4.80 -2.73 -2.50
N ILE A 68 -5.70 -2.28 -3.37
CA ILE A 68 -7.00 -1.73 -2.96
C ILE A 68 -8.08 -2.40 -3.78
N HIS A 69 -9.15 -2.83 -3.12
CA HIS A 69 -10.26 -3.57 -3.74
C HIS A 69 -11.64 -2.95 -3.47
N SER A 70 -11.72 -1.89 -2.66
CA SER A 70 -12.98 -1.19 -2.45
C SER A 70 -12.80 0.30 -2.09
N THR A 71 -13.88 1.07 -2.25
CA THR A 71 -13.91 2.47 -1.86
C THR A 71 -13.74 2.63 -0.36
N GLU A 72 -14.32 1.73 0.43
CA GLU A 72 -14.24 1.72 1.88
C GLU A 72 -12.81 1.46 2.35
N GLU A 73 -12.10 0.56 1.67
CA GLU A 73 -10.68 0.30 1.92
C GLU A 73 -9.83 1.52 1.61
N ASN A 74 -10.05 2.16 0.46
CA ASN A 74 -9.37 3.40 0.12
C ASN A 74 -9.62 4.51 1.15
N THR A 75 -10.86 4.66 1.60
CA THR A 75 -11.21 5.63 2.66
C THR A 75 -10.51 5.30 3.98
N PHE A 76 -10.47 4.03 4.37
CA PHE A 76 -9.73 3.57 5.54
C PHE A 76 -8.25 3.89 5.44
N ILE A 77 -7.62 3.62 4.29
CA ILE A 77 -6.21 3.90 4.03
C ILE A 77 -5.91 5.39 4.15
N VAL A 78 -6.74 6.24 3.54
CA VAL A 78 -6.59 7.71 3.63
C VAL A 78 -6.71 8.17 5.08
N ALA A 79 -7.66 7.63 5.84
CA ALA A 79 -7.81 7.94 7.26
C ALA A 79 -6.59 7.49 8.08
N LEU A 80 -6.05 6.29 7.82
CA LEU A 80 -4.86 5.75 8.47
C LEU A 80 -3.63 6.65 8.23
N ILE A 81 -3.41 7.07 6.99
CA ILE A 81 -2.31 7.97 6.62
C ILE A 81 -2.49 9.31 7.36
N ASN A 82 -3.66 9.93 7.23
CA ASN A 82 -3.94 11.22 7.88
C ASN A 82 -3.77 11.17 9.40
N GLN A 83 -4.17 10.07 10.05
CA GLN A 83 -3.98 9.89 11.49
C GLN A 83 -2.49 9.77 11.86
N ALA A 84 -1.67 9.14 11.01
CA ALA A 84 -0.24 8.95 11.27
C ALA A 84 0.62 10.21 11.01
N THR A 85 0.20 11.08 10.10
CA THR A 85 1.01 12.23 9.64
C THR A 85 0.39 13.60 9.91
N GLY A 86 -0.91 13.67 10.20
CA GLY A 86 -1.67 14.92 10.27
C GLY A 86 -1.99 15.56 8.91
N GLU A 87 -1.59 14.93 7.79
CA GLU A 87 -1.77 15.44 6.43
C GLU A 87 -1.81 14.31 5.40
N ASN A 88 -2.48 14.51 4.27
CA ASN A 88 -2.47 13.51 3.20
C ASN A 88 -1.09 13.46 2.54
N ARG A 89 -0.36 12.35 2.72
CA ARG A 89 0.98 12.15 2.15
C ARG A 89 0.93 11.21 0.96
N ARG A 90 1.71 11.55 -0.07
CA ARG A 90 1.95 10.67 -1.21
C ARG A 90 2.52 9.34 -0.70
N THR A 91 1.81 8.27 -0.99
CA THR A 91 2.13 6.95 -0.43
C THR A 91 2.17 5.91 -1.53
N TRP A 92 3.24 5.11 -1.56
CA TRP A 92 3.35 3.98 -2.48
C TRP A 92 2.33 2.90 -2.14
N ILE A 93 1.69 2.40 -3.19
CA ILE A 93 0.80 1.23 -3.19
C ILE A 93 1.34 0.18 -4.17
N GLY A 94 0.76 -1.02 -4.14
CA GLY A 94 1.26 -2.17 -4.90
C GLY A 94 1.02 -2.10 -6.40
N ALA A 95 0.45 -1.02 -6.94
CA ALA A 95 0.16 -0.88 -8.35
C ALA A 95 1.46 -0.76 -9.16
N GLN A 96 1.68 -1.69 -10.08
CA GLN A 96 2.82 -1.74 -10.99
C GLN A 96 2.38 -2.19 -12.38
N ASP A 97 3.13 -1.80 -13.41
CA ASP A 97 3.00 -2.28 -14.80
C ASP A 97 4.35 -2.80 -15.34
N ALA A 98 5.28 -3.14 -14.45
CA ALA A 98 6.65 -3.53 -14.78
C ALA A 98 6.74 -4.83 -15.62
N ILE A 99 5.72 -5.69 -15.57
CA ILE A 99 5.66 -6.93 -16.38
C ILE A 99 5.26 -6.62 -17.82
N GLN A 100 4.30 -5.73 -18.01
CA GLN A 100 3.85 -5.28 -19.32
C GLN A 100 3.37 -3.84 -19.22
N GLU A 101 4.10 -2.94 -19.88
CA GLU A 101 3.77 -1.51 -19.90
C GLU A 101 2.32 -1.31 -20.38
N GLY A 102 1.57 -0.51 -19.63
CA GLY A 102 0.14 -0.28 -19.87
C GLY A 102 -0.81 -1.35 -19.32
N GLN A 103 -0.30 -2.44 -18.73
CA GLN A 103 -1.10 -3.41 -17.96
C GLN A 103 -0.77 -3.32 -16.48
N TRP A 104 -1.70 -2.72 -15.73
CA TRP A 104 -1.57 -2.56 -14.28
C TRP A 104 -1.95 -3.85 -13.55
N MET A 105 -1.17 -4.17 -12.53
CA MET A 105 -1.40 -5.28 -11.62
C MET A 105 -0.93 -4.92 -10.20
N TRP A 106 -1.45 -5.62 -9.20
CA TRP A 106 -1.01 -5.50 -7.82
C TRP A 106 0.21 -6.39 -7.54
N SER A 107 1.17 -5.89 -6.75
CA SER A 107 2.38 -6.64 -6.38
C SER A 107 2.12 -7.81 -5.44
N ASP A 108 0.97 -7.82 -4.74
CA ASP A 108 0.51 -8.94 -3.92
C ASP A 108 -0.14 -10.08 -4.73
N GLY A 109 -0.26 -9.92 -6.06
CA GLY A 109 -0.87 -10.90 -6.96
C GLY A 109 -2.39 -10.94 -6.94
N SER A 110 -3.03 -10.02 -6.22
CA SER A 110 -4.49 -9.86 -6.22
C SER A 110 -5.01 -9.36 -7.57
N VAL A 111 -6.31 -9.58 -7.81
CA VAL A 111 -6.96 -9.17 -9.05
C VAL A 111 -6.97 -7.65 -9.18
N TRP A 112 -6.71 -7.15 -10.39
CA TRP A 112 -6.83 -5.73 -10.71
C TRP A 112 -8.31 -5.36 -10.93
N ASP A 113 -9.04 -5.10 -9.85
CA ASP A 113 -10.50 -4.90 -9.86
C ASP A 113 -10.96 -3.53 -9.34
N TYR A 114 -10.04 -2.69 -8.87
CA TYR A 114 -10.35 -1.36 -8.35
C TYR A 114 -9.74 -0.25 -9.23
N LEU A 115 -10.61 0.62 -9.73
CA LEU A 115 -10.26 1.72 -10.64
C LEU A 115 -10.76 3.05 -10.09
N ASN A 116 -10.36 3.41 -8.87
CA ASN A 116 -10.64 4.75 -8.32
C ASN A 116 -9.45 5.69 -8.53
N TRP A 117 -9.07 5.83 -9.81
CA TRP A 117 -8.05 6.79 -10.19
C TRP A 117 -8.56 8.19 -9.87
N ARG A 118 -7.73 8.99 -9.18
CA ARG A 118 -7.98 10.42 -9.00
C ARG A 118 -8.19 11.06 -10.39
N THR A 119 -9.13 11.99 -10.54
CA THR A 119 -9.37 12.68 -11.82
C THR A 119 -8.06 13.22 -12.39
N GLY A 120 -7.61 12.67 -13.52
CA GLY A 120 -6.30 13.01 -14.13
C GLY A 120 -5.18 11.99 -13.91
N GLU A 121 -5.45 10.84 -13.29
CA GLU A 121 -4.56 9.69 -13.22
C GLU A 121 -5.15 8.47 -13.96
N PRO A 122 -4.31 7.58 -14.53
CA PRO A 122 -2.85 7.70 -14.62
C PRO A 122 -2.46 8.77 -15.66
N ASN A 123 -1.80 9.85 -15.25
CA ASN A 123 -1.13 10.71 -16.20
C ASN A 123 0.18 10.02 -16.56
N ASN A 124 0.40 9.83 -17.85
CA ASN A 124 1.60 9.23 -18.41
C ASN A 124 2.82 10.17 -18.25
N HIS A 125 3.04 10.72 -17.07
CA HIS A 125 4.12 11.65 -16.76
C HIS A 125 5.28 10.94 -16.03
N GLY A 126 5.67 9.77 -16.56
CA GLY A 126 6.98 9.17 -16.36
C GLY A 126 7.12 8.22 -15.16
N GLY A 127 6.76 6.95 -15.38
CA GLY A 127 7.47 5.81 -14.79
C GLY A 127 6.65 4.92 -13.85
N THR A 128 6.09 3.85 -14.41
CA THR A 128 6.02 2.47 -13.88
C THR A 128 5.40 2.17 -12.50
N SER A 129 4.96 3.17 -11.74
CA SER A 129 4.50 2.99 -10.35
C SER A 129 3.55 4.12 -9.91
N THR A 130 2.41 3.79 -9.32
CA THR A 130 1.42 4.78 -8.85
C THR A 130 1.50 4.99 -7.32
N SER A 131 1.29 6.24 -6.89
CA SER A 131 1.06 6.62 -5.49
C SER A 131 -0.37 7.17 -5.30
N LEU A 132 -0.96 6.96 -4.13
CA LEU A 132 -2.21 7.63 -3.72
C LEU A 132 -1.95 8.99 -3.06
#